data_AF-A0AAE2MHZ3-F1
#
_entry.id   AF-A0AAE2MHZ3-F1
#
_cell.length_a   1.000
_cell.length_b   1.000
_cell.length_c   1.000
_cell.angle_alpha   90.00
_cell.angle_beta   90.00
_cell.angle_gamma   90.00
#
_symmetry.space_group_name_H-M   'P 1'
#
loop_
_entity.id
_entity.type
_entity.pdbx_description
1 polymer ?
#
loop_
_entity_poly.entity_id
_entity_poly.type
_entity_poly.pdbx_seq_one_letter_code
_entity_poly.pdbx_strand_id
1 'polypeptide(L)'
;MLGVSQRELADLAGVAPGTVVSLEKGGMVTHESEERVTRYLRKCGIVLLGEPGEPLDGLRLSSPPEMRPRRRGRRKSSGDMSESDK
;
A
#
# COMPACT_ATOMS: atom_id res chain seq x y z
N MET A 1 13.33 3.66 -11.62
CA MET A 1 12.10 3.24 -10.91
C MET A 1 12.54 2.27 -9.81
N LEU A 2 12.09 2.44 -8.58
CA LEU A 2 12.64 1.72 -7.42
C LEU A 2 12.21 0.25 -7.31
N GLY A 3 11.26 -0.19 -8.14
CA GLY A 3 10.78 -1.58 -8.14
C GLY A 3 10.03 -1.97 -6.87
N VAL A 4 9.66 -1.01 -6.02
CA VAL A 4 8.91 -1.21 -4.78
C VAL A 4 7.55 -0.54 -4.92
N SER A 5 6.49 -1.23 -4.51
CA SER A 5 5.14 -0.67 -4.45
C SER A 5 4.96 0.26 -3.24
N GLN A 6 3.97 1.16 -3.30
CA GLN A 6 3.62 2.03 -2.16
C GLN A 6 3.38 1.25 -0.86
N ARG A 7 2.73 0.09 -0.97
CA ARG A 7 2.43 -0.78 0.17
C ARG A 7 3.70 -1.39 0.76
N GLU A 8 4.58 -1.93 -0.07
CA GLU A 8 5.85 -2.50 0.39
C GLU A 8 6.72 -1.41 1.03
N LEU A 9 6.78 -0.21 0.45
CA LEU A 9 7.49 0.91 1.05
C LEU A 9 6.89 1.29 2.42
N ALA A 10 5.57 1.33 2.54
CA ALA A 10 4.88 1.60 3.80
C ALA A 10 5.21 0.54 4.86
N ASP A 11 5.15 -0.74 4.49
CA ASP A 11 5.47 -1.86 5.38
C ASP A 11 6.95 -1.80 5.83
N LEU A 12 7.87 -1.49 4.92
CA LEU A 12 9.31 -1.38 5.19
C LEU A 12 9.68 -0.16 6.05
N ALA A 13 9.00 0.98 5.85
CA ALA A 13 9.15 2.16 6.69
C ALA A 13 8.33 2.07 8.00
N GLY A 14 7.42 1.09 8.08
CA GLY A 14 6.46 0.86 9.16
C GLY A 14 5.43 1.99 9.34
N VAL A 15 5.05 2.64 8.26
CA VAL A 15 4.03 3.71 8.24
C VAL A 15 2.72 3.19 7.63
N ALA A 16 1.64 3.95 7.75
CA ALA A 16 0.40 3.60 7.08
C ALA A 16 0.56 3.72 5.54
N PRO A 17 -0.08 2.85 4.72
CA PRO A 17 -0.03 2.96 3.26
C PRO A 17 -0.47 4.34 2.73
N GLY A 18 -1.44 4.97 3.39
CA GLY A 18 -1.91 6.31 3.05
C GLY A 18 -0.83 7.39 3.22
N THR A 19 0.13 7.21 4.12
CA THR A 19 1.24 8.15 4.31
C THR A 19 2.10 8.26 3.06
N VAL A 20 2.43 7.13 2.42
CA VAL A 20 3.23 7.11 1.20
C VAL A 20 2.48 7.80 0.06
N VAL A 21 1.19 7.52 -0.07
CA VAL A 21 0.32 8.19 -1.07
C VAL A 21 0.22 9.69 -0.82
N SER A 22 0.14 10.13 0.44
CA SER A 22 0.14 11.55 0.78
C SER A 22 1.47 12.22 0.41
N LEU A 23 2.61 11.61 0.76
CA LEU A 23 3.94 12.12 0.42
C LEU A 23 4.15 12.29 -1.09
N GLU A 24 3.71 11.31 -1.90
CA GLU A 24 3.78 11.41 -3.37
C GLU A 24 2.94 12.56 -3.95
N LYS A 25 1.89 12.97 -3.24
CA LYS A 25 0.95 14.02 -3.68
C LYS A 25 1.23 15.39 -3.07
N GLY A 26 2.27 15.53 -2.24
CA GLY A 26 2.51 16.75 -1.45
C GLY A 26 1.42 16.99 -0.39
N GLY A 27 0.80 15.92 0.10
CA GLY A 27 -0.19 15.98 1.18
C GLY A 27 0.48 16.09 2.55
N MET A 28 -0.26 16.62 3.53
CA MET A 28 0.23 16.72 4.90
C MET A 28 0.41 15.34 5.55
N VAL A 29 1.60 15.11 6.11
CA VAL A 29 1.92 13.96 6.97
C VAL A 29 2.65 14.45 8.21
N THR A 30 2.76 13.60 9.22
CA THR A 30 3.57 13.95 10.40
C THR A 30 5.06 13.91 10.05
N HIS A 31 5.84 14.81 10.65
CA HIS A 31 7.30 14.83 10.48
C HIS A 31 7.94 13.46 10.82
N GLU A 32 7.44 12.77 11.85
CA GLU A 32 7.90 11.42 12.19
C GLU A 32 7.67 10.42 11.04
N SER A 33 6.50 10.45 10.41
CA SER A 33 6.17 9.54 9.31
C SER A 33 7.04 9.82 8.08
N GLU A 34 7.25 11.10 7.76
CA GLU A 34 8.14 11.54 6.70
C GLU A 34 9.59 11.10 6.95
N GLU A 35 10.09 11.28 8.18
CA GLU A 35 11.45 10.89 8.55
C GLU A 35 11.64 9.38 8.42
N ARG A 36 10.65 8.57 8.82
CA ARG A 36 10.71 7.11 8.71
C ARG A 36 10.82 6.64 7.26
N VAL A 37 10.01 7.20 6.36
CA VAL A 37 10.06 6.90 4.92
C VAL A 37 11.41 7.35 4.34
N THR A 38 11.83 8.57 4.64
CA THR A 38 13.10 9.14 4.15
C THR A 38 14.31 8.36 4.65
N ARG A 39 14.31 7.93 5.91
CA ARG A 39 15.37 7.11 6.50
C ARG A 39 15.47 5.76 5.80
N TYR A 40 14.36 5.12 5.47
CA TYR A 40 14.38 3.87 4.71
C TYR A 40 14.97 4.09 3.30
N LEU A 41 14.50 5.11 2.58
CA LEU A 41 15.00 5.44 1.25
C LEU A 41 16.52 5.72 1.26
N ARG A 42 17.02 6.46 2.27
CA ARG A 42 18.46 6.70 2.44
C ARG A 42 19.26 5.41 2.65
N LYS A 43 18.72 4.42 3.37
CA LYS A 43 19.36 3.09 3.52
C LYS A 43 19.48 2.34 2.19
N CYS A 44 18.56 2.61 1.27
CA CYS A 44 18.58 2.08 -0.09
C CYS A 44 19.43 2.94 -1.05
N GLY A 45 20.15 3.95 -0.56
CA GLY A 45 20.96 4.87 -1.37
C GLY A 45 20.15 5.93 -2.11
N ILE A 46 18.89 6.15 -1.72
CA ILE A 46 17.97 7.08 -2.37
C ILE A 46 17.88 8.33 -1.52
N VAL A 47 18.19 9.47 -2.12
CA VAL A 47 18.04 10.78 -1.49
C VAL A 47 16.88 11.50 -2.15
N LEU A 48 15.90 11.86 -1.35
CA LEU A 48 14.81 12.74 -1.77
C LEU A 48 15.30 14.19 -1.74
N LEU A 49 15.06 14.93 -2.81
CA LEU A 49 15.33 16.37 -2.90
C LEU A 49 13.97 17.08 -2.94
N GLY A 50 13.76 18.06 -2.05
CA GLY A 50 12.52 18.82 -1.98
C GLY A 50 12.40 19.60 -0.66
N GLU A 51 11.53 20.60 -0.64
CA GLU A 51 11.16 21.28 0.60
C GLU A 51 10.11 20.48 1.37
N PRO A 52 10.09 20.56 2.72
CA PRO A 52 9.07 19.91 3.53
C PRO A 52 7.66 20.30 3.07
N GLY A 53 6.81 19.31 2.82
CA GLY A 53 5.42 19.52 2.36
C GLY A 53 5.25 19.68 0.85
N GLU A 54 6.33 19.76 0.07
CA GLU A 54 6.25 19.68 -1.38
C GLU A 54 6.17 18.21 -1.85
N PRO A 55 5.53 17.95 -3.01
CA PRO A 55 5.54 16.64 -3.62
C PRO A 55 6.97 16.16 -3.89
N LEU A 56 7.21 14.87 -3.65
CA LEU A 56 8.51 14.25 -3.93
C LEU A 56 8.71 14.03 -5.44
N ASP A 57 9.19 15.07 -6.12
CA ASP A 57 9.49 15.00 -7.55
C ASP A 57 10.54 13.91 -7.87
N GLY A 58 10.20 13.04 -8.80
CA GLY A 58 11.06 11.92 -9.23
C GLY A 58 10.81 10.58 -8.53
N LEU A 59 10.00 10.54 -7.47
CA LEU A 59 9.55 9.28 -6.87
C LEU A 59 8.32 8.75 -7.62
N ARG A 60 8.53 7.84 -8.58
CA ARG A 60 7.43 7.05 -9.17
C ARG A 60 7.47 5.62 -8.63
N LEU A 61 6.61 5.33 -7.66
CA LEU A 61 6.38 3.97 -7.20
C LEU A 61 5.44 3.26 -8.17
N SER A 62 5.73 1.99 -8.46
CA SER A 62 4.84 1.17 -9.25
C SER A 62 3.58 0.90 -8.43
N SER A 63 2.42 1.24 -8.96
CA SER A 63 1.16 0.74 -8.43
C SER A 63 1.23 -0.79 -8.46
N PRO A 64 0.88 -1.49 -7.37
CA PRO A 64 0.77 -2.94 -7.44
C PRO A 64 -0.24 -3.27 -8.55
N PRO A 65 -0.01 -4.31 -9.37
CA PRO A 65 -0.98 -4.75 -10.36
C PRO A 65 -2.31 -4.97 -9.64
N GLU A 66 -3.40 -4.41 -10.15
CA GLU A 66 -4.73 -4.48 -9.54
C GLU A 66 -4.97 -5.88 -9.01
N MET A 67 -5.00 -6.04 -7.68
CA MET A 67 -5.33 -7.31 -7.07
C MET A 67 -6.76 -7.62 -7.47
N ARG A 68 -6.91 -8.51 -8.47
CA ARG A 68 -8.20 -9.03 -8.88
C ARG A 68 -8.95 -9.45 -7.61
N PRO A 69 -10.22 -9.02 -7.43
CA PRO A 69 -10.99 -9.42 -6.27
C PRO A 69 -10.95 -10.94 -6.19
N ARG A 70 -10.40 -11.47 -5.09
CA ARG A 70 -10.42 -12.91 -4.81
C ARG A 70 -11.88 -13.31 -4.85
N ARG A 71 -12.30 -14.01 -5.92
CA ARG A 71 -13.63 -14.58 -6.04
C ARG A 71 -13.85 -15.41 -4.77
N ARG A 72 -14.67 -14.89 -3.84
CA ARG A 72 -15.16 -15.67 -2.72
C ARG A 72 -15.76 -16.92 -3.34
N GLY A 73 -15.18 -18.08 -3.02
CA GLY A 73 -15.72 -19.36 -3.41
C GLY A 73 -17.19 -19.38 -3.03
N ARG A 74 -18.04 -19.44 -4.05
CA ARG A 74 -19.48 -19.65 -3.93
C ARG A 74 -19.62 -20.97 -3.17
N ARG A 75 -19.94 -20.92 -1.87
CA ARG A 75 -20.43 -22.08 -1.15
C ARG A 75 -21.67 -22.55 -1.92
N LYS A 76 -21.53 -23.68 -2.63
CA LYS A 76 -22.67 -24.40 -3.19
C LYS A 76 -23.49 -24.86 -1.98
N SER A 77 -24.71 -24.33 -1.87
CA SER A 77 -25.80 -25.01 -1.18
C SER A 77 -26.08 -26.30 -1.95
N SER A 78 -25.74 -27.42 -1.35
CA SER A 78 -26.10 -28.77 -1.78
C SER A 78 -26.27 -29.57 -0.48
N GLY A 79 -27.41 -30.16 -0.17
CA GLY A 79 -28.59 -30.38 -0.99
C GLY A 79 -29.79 -30.79 -0.14
N ASP A 80 -30.88 -30.86 -0.89
CA ASP A 80 -32.22 -31.35 -0.62
C ASP A 80 -32.33 -32.84 -0.21
N MET A 81 -33.56 -33.18 0.23
CA MET A 81 -34.24 -34.49 0.32
C MET A 81 -34.11 -35.24 1.66
N SER A 82 -35.19 -35.30 2.46
CA SER A 82 -36.36 -36.24 2.44
C SER A 82 -36.21 -37.13 3.70
N GLU A 83 -37.19 -37.58 4.47
CA GLU A 83 -38.57 -38.07 4.32
C GLU A 83 -39.35 -37.63 5.59
N SER A 84 -40.61 -37.19 5.50
CA SER A 84 -41.82 -38.03 5.57
C SER A 84 -41.83 -39.12 6.65
N ASP A 85 -42.98 -39.16 7.33
CA ASP A 85 -43.63 -40.29 8.00
C ASP A 85 -43.62 -40.40 9.54
N LYS A 86 -44.84 -40.09 10.04
CA LYS A 86 -45.57 -40.59 11.22
C LYS A 86 -45.53 -39.79 12.52
#